data_AF-A0A7C5I7W5-F1
#
_entry.id   AF-A0A7C5I7W5-F1
#
_cell.length_a   1.000
_cell.length_b   1.000
_cell.length_c   1.000
_cell.angle_alpha   90.00
_cell.angle_beta   90.00
_cell.angle_gamma   90.00
#
_symmetry.space_group_name_H-M   'P 1'
#
loop_
_entity.id
_entity.type
_entity.pdbx_description
1 polymer ?
#
loop_
_entity_poly.entity_id
_entity_poly.type
_entity_poly.pdbx_seq_one_letter_code
_entity_poly.pdbx_strand_id
1 'polypeptide(L)'
;METTASAYRFELKLPPGAAAELPVEEERVTETTYSVANVTPDLLATFVQNKALSDSARKQLESIVELKRRIADVDSAIKQNAQEFDNLSRDQQRLRQNIESLNRVSGQQDLVQQYARQLAEREARLAQLRDQEAGLRQKKAALESELNALIEKIEF
;
A
#
# COMPACT_ATOMS: atom_id res chain seq x y z
N MET A 1 -30.31 33.27 20.51
CA MET A 1 -30.15 32.40 19.33
C MET A 1 -30.60 31.02 19.73
N GLU A 2 -31.73 30.56 19.20
CA GLU A 2 -32.19 29.18 19.35
C GLU A 2 -31.90 28.43 18.05
N THR A 3 -31.27 27.26 18.17
CA THR A 3 -30.92 26.40 17.04
C THR A 3 -31.84 25.20 17.05
N THR A 4 -32.67 25.05 16.02
CA THR A 4 -33.35 23.77 15.73
C THR A 4 -32.67 23.09 14.55
N ALA A 5 -32.71 21.75 14.53
CA ALA A 5 -31.94 20.88 13.63
C ALA A 5 -32.19 21.05 12.11
N SER A 6 -33.01 22.01 11.67
CA SER A 6 -33.38 22.16 10.26
C SER A 6 -33.55 23.61 9.76
N ALA A 7 -33.28 24.66 10.56
CA ALA A 7 -33.38 26.04 10.06
C ALA A 7 -32.61 27.06 10.92
N TYR A 8 -32.02 28.05 10.25
CA TYR A 8 -31.52 29.28 10.87
C TYR A 8 -32.64 30.33 10.89
N ARG A 9 -32.87 30.98 12.03
CA ARG A 9 -33.84 32.08 12.17
C ARG A 9 -33.11 33.37 12.53
N PHE A 10 -33.31 34.41 11.74
CA PHE A 10 -32.78 35.75 11.97
C PHE A 10 -33.94 36.68 12.35
N GLU A 11 -33.84 37.36 13.49
CA GLU A 11 -34.89 38.26 13.98
C GLU A 11 -34.57 39.70 13.55
N LEU A 12 -35.41 40.27 12.68
CA LEU A 12 -35.27 41.65 12.19
C LEU A 12 -36.44 42.49 12.73
N LYS A 13 -36.16 43.51 13.53
CA LYS A 13 -37.20 44.45 14.01
C LYS A 13 -37.48 45.51 12.95
N LEU A 14 -38.69 45.51 12.42
CA LEU A 14 -39.19 46.45 11.42
C LEU A 14 -40.28 47.36 12.00
N PRO A 15 -40.21 48.70 11.81
CA PRO A 15 -41.32 49.59 12.13
C PRO A 15 -42.51 49.45 11.15
N PRO A 16 -43.74 49.87 11.53
CA PRO A 16 -44.93 49.67 10.72
C PRO A 16 -44.83 50.39 9.37
N GLY A 17 -45.02 49.66 8.27
CA GLY A 17 -45.04 50.22 6.91
C GLY A 17 -43.68 50.32 6.21
N ALA A 18 -42.59 49.87 6.84
CA ALA A 18 -41.26 49.81 6.22
C ALA A 18 -40.98 48.43 5.61
N ALA A 19 -40.34 48.40 4.44
CA ALA A 19 -39.74 47.20 3.86
C ALA A 19 -38.22 47.25 4.08
N ALA A 20 -37.61 46.15 4.54
CA ALA A 20 -36.17 45.99 4.58
C ALA A 20 -35.77 44.72 3.82
N GLU A 21 -34.77 44.85 2.96
CA GLU A 21 -34.11 43.73 2.32
C GLU A 21 -33.02 43.20 3.26
N LEU A 22 -33.03 41.89 3.54
CA LEU A 22 -31.98 41.21 4.29
C LEU A 22 -31.09 40.46 3.30
N PRO A 23 -29.96 41.03 2.84
CA PRO A 23 -29.00 40.29 2.03
C PRO A 23 -28.33 39.24 2.90
N VAL A 24 -28.66 37.97 2.67
CA VAL A 24 -27.97 36.83 3.29
C VAL A 24 -26.98 36.29 2.27
N GLU A 25 -25.72 36.67 2.40
CA GLU A 25 -24.63 36.06 1.63
C GLU A 25 -24.08 34.87 2.42
N GLU A 26 -24.29 33.66 1.90
CA GLU A 26 -23.72 32.43 2.46
C GLU A 26 -22.51 32.02 1.62
N GLU A 27 -21.33 32.42 2.06
CA GLU A 27 -20.07 31.97 1.46
C GLU A 27 -19.62 30.68 2.15
N ARG A 28 -19.55 29.58 1.39
CA ARG A 28 -18.96 28.35 1.88
C ARG A 28 -17.93 27.83 0.90
N VAL A 29 -16.70 28.32 1.04
CA VAL A 29 -15.53 27.68 0.44
C VAL A 29 -14.96 26.73 1.49
N THR A 30 -15.07 25.43 1.26
CA THR A 30 -14.33 24.42 2.01
C THR A 30 -13.50 23.62 1.02
N GLU A 31 -12.45 24.24 0.52
CA GLU A 31 -11.40 23.51 -0.17
C GLU A 31 -10.53 22.86 0.90
N THR A 32 -10.65 21.54 1.05
CA THR A 32 -9.71 20.77 1.91
C THR A 32 -8.84 19.91 1.03
N THR A 33 -7.69 20.45 0.66
CA THR A 33 -6.69 19.78 -0.17
C THR A 33 -5.96 18.70 0.65
N TYR A 34 -6.48 17.48 0.65
CA TYR A 34 -5.72 16.31 1.12
C TYR A 34 -4.98 15.70 -0.07
N SER A 35 -3.65 15.80 -0.06
CA SER A 35 -2.82 15.13 -1.05
C SER A 35 -2.92 13.61 -0.85
N VAL A 36 -3.61 12.93 -1.77
CA VAL A 36 -3.84 11.47 -1.80
C VAL A 36 -2.54 10.65 -1.83
N ALA A 37 -1.43 11.30 -2.18
CA ALA A 37 -0.10 10.70 -2.27
C ALA A 37 0.41 10.11 -0.94
N ASN A 38 0.10 10.73 0.21
CA ASN A 38 0.66 10.35 1.51
C ASN A 38 -0.33 9.65 2.46
N VAL A 39 -1.53 9.32 1.99
CA VAL A 39 -2.58 8.75 2.84
C VAL A 39 -2.53 7.22 2.82
N THR A 40 -2.48 6.57 3.98
CA THR A 40 -2.56 5.11 4.09
C THR A 40 -3.93 4.60 3.62
N PRO A 41 -4.04 3.33 3.16
CA PRO A 41 -5.31 2.76 2.70
C PRO A 41 -6.44 2.92 3.72
N ASP A 42 -6.13 2.76 5.01
CA ASP A 42 -7.08 2.84 6.12
C ASP A 42 -7.66 4.25 6.29
N LEU A 43 -6.83 5.29 6.11
CA LEU A 43 -7.27 6.67 6.22
C LEU A 43 -8.10 7.08 4.99
N LEU A 44 -7.76 6.60 3.79
CA LEU A 44 -8.57 6.77 2.58
C LEU A 44 -9.95 6.10 2.72
N ALA A 45 -10.02 4.89 3.26
CA ALA A 45 -11.27 4.18 3.50
C ALA A 45 -12.21 4.95 4.45
N THR A 46 -11.66 5.73 5.38
CA THR A 46 -12.43 6.59 6.30
C THR A 46 -13.06 7.79 5.57
N PHE A 47 -12.37 8.35 4.57
CA PHE A 47 -12.92 9.43 3.72
C PHE A 47 -14.04 8.94 2.81
N VAL A 48 -13.94 7.72 2.28
CA VAL A 48 -14.98 7.08 1.44
C VAL A 48 -16.31 6.92 2.19
N GLN A 49 -16.27 6.71 3.51
CA GLN A 49 -17.45 6.58 4.36
C GLN A 49 -18.13 7.92 4.70
N ASN A 50 -17.43 9.05 4.51
CA ASN A 50 -18.00 10.37 4.76
C ASN A 50 -18.88 10.81 3.57
N LYS A 51 -20.17 11.02 3.86
CA LYS A 51 -21.33 11.06 2.93
C LYS A 51 -21.35 12.15 1.85
N ALA A 52 -20.28 12.89 1.60
CA ALA A 52 -20.25 14.01 0.65
C ALA A 52 -19.74 13.65 -0.76
N LEU A 53 -19.34 12.39 -1.00
CA LEU A 53 -18.80 11.96 -2.30
C LEU A 53 -19.88 11.51 -3.27
N SER A 54 -19.74 11.90 -4.55
CA SER A 54 -20.52 11.32 -5.65
C SER A 54 -20.24 9.81 -5.78
N ASP A 55 -21.18 9.04 -6.33
CA ASP A 55 -20.99 7.60 -6.53
C ASP A 55 -19.79 7.28 -7.44
N SER A 56 -19.47 8.20 -8.37
CA SER A 56 -18.27 8.11 -9.21
C SER A 56 -16.99 8.28 -8.40
N ALA A 57 -16.92 9.32 -7.56
CA ALA A 57 -15.77 9.58 -6.69
C ALA A 57 -15.58 8.44 -5.67
N ARG A 58 -16.67 7.88 -5.13
CA ARG A 58 -16.62 6.70 -4.26
C ARG A 58 -15.94 5.51 -4.93
N LYS A 59 -16.37 5.15 -6.15
CA LYS A 59 -15.80 4.01 -6.91
C LYS A 59 -14.33 4.22 -7.27
N GLN A 60 -13.93 5.45 -7.58
CA GLN A 60 -12.52 5.77 -7.87
C GLN A 60 -11.66 5.58 -6.61
N LEU A 61 -12.12 6.07 -5.46
CA LEU A 61 -11.42 5.88 -4.19
C LEU A 61 -11.37 4.41 -3.74
N GLU A 62 -12.44 3.64 -3.95
CA GLU A 62 -12.44 2.19 -3.70
C GLU A 62 -11.36 1.48 -4.54
N SER A 63 -11.24 1.84 -5.82
CA SER A 63 -10.20 1.30 -6.71
C SER A 63 -8.78 1.63 -6.23
N ILE A 64 -8.56 2.84 -5.70
CA ILE A 64 -7.26 3.24 -5.10
C ILE A 64 -6.93 2.41 -3.88
N VAL A 65 -7.89 2.23 -2.97
CA VAL A 65 -7.70 1.46 -1.75
C VAL A 65 -7.31 0.03 -2.11
N GLU A 66 -7.98 -0.57 -3.08
CA GLU A 66 -7.66 -1.91 -3.57
C GLU A 66 -6.27 -1.99 -4.20
N LEU A 67 -5.88 -1.01 -5.04
CA LEU A 67 -4.52 -0.96 -5.60
C LEU A 67 -3.45 -0.83 -4.51
N LYS A 68 -3.66 0.04 -3.53
CA LYS A 68 -2.70 0.18 -2.42
C LYS A 68 -2.61 -1.10 -1.58
N ARG A 69 -3.72 -1.82 -1.38
CA ARG A 69 -3.71 -3.14 -0.72
C ARG A 69 -2.87 -4.15 -1.51
N ARG A 70 -3.08 -4.23 -2.83
CA ARG A 70 -2.30 -5.12 -3.71
C ARG A 70 -0.80 -4.78 -3.70
N ILE A 71 -0.43 -3.51 -3.63
CA ILE A 71 0.97 -3.08 -3.48
C ILE A 71 1.53 -3.56 -2.14
N ALA A 72 0.79 -3.37 -1.04
CA ALA A 72 1.21 -3.81 0.29
C ALA A 72 1.41 -5.34 0.35
N ASP A 73 0.54 -6.12 -0.30
CA ASP A 73 0.67 -7.57 -0.40
C ASP A 73 1.95 -7.99 -1.15
N VAL A 74 2.25 -7.31 -2.27
CA VAL A 74 3.49 -7.55 -3.03
C VAL A 74 4.73 -7.15 -2.22
N ASP A 75 4.67 -6.05 -1.47
CA ASP A 75 5.76 -5.65 -0.57
C ASP A 75 6.02 -6.68 0.54
N SER A 76 4.96 -7.25 1.11
CA SER A 76 5.10 -8.36 2.07
C SER A 76 5.75 -9.58 1.41
N ALA A 77 5.34 -9.94 0.19
CA ALA A 77 5.94 -11.05 -0.55
C ALA A 77 7.42 -10.81 -0.86
N ILE A 78 7.82 -9.59 -1.24
CA ILE A 78 9.24 -9.22 -1.46
C ILE A 78 10.04 -9.42 -0.17
N LYS A 79 9.53 -8.95 0.98
CA LYS A 79 10.20 -9.10 2.28
C LYS A 79 10.36 -10.58 2.66
N GLN A 80 9.33 -11.39 2.46
CA GLN A 80 9.39 -12.83 2.73
C GLN A 80 10.41 -13.53 1.83
N ASN A 81 10.41 -13.21 0.53
CA ASN A 81 11.37 -13.77 -0.43
C ASN A 81 12.83 -13.40 -0.08
N ALA A 82 13.08 -12.14 0.28
CA ALA A 82 14.39 -11.69 0.74
C ALA A 82 14.84 -12.42 2.01
N GLN A 83 13.94 -12.60 2.97
CA GLN A 83 14.25 -13.34 4.20
C GLN A 83 14.58 -14.81 3.93
N GLU A 84 13.86 -15.47 3.02
CA GLU A 84 14.16 -16.85 2.59
C GLU A 84 15.53 -16.92 1.90
N PHE A 85 15.81 -15.98 1.00
CA PHE A 85 17.10 -15.88 0.30
C PHE A 85 18.27 -15.75 1.29
N ASP A 86 18.17 -14.85 2.26
CA ASP A 86 19.21 -14.61 3.26
C ASP A 86 19.43 -15.82 4.18
N ASN A 87 18.35 -16.52 4.55
CA ASN A 87 18.44 -17.75 5.34
C ASN A 87 19.18 -18.83 4.56
N LEU A 88 18.77 -19.05 3.31
CA LEU A 88 19.34 -20.10 2.47
C LEU A 88 20.79 -19.81 2.08
N SER A 89 21.15 -18.55 1.84
CA SER A 89 22.52 -18.12 1.57
C SER A 89 23.45 -18.38 2.77
N ARG A 90 23.00 -18.06 3.99
CA ARG A 90 23.77 -18.35 5.22
C ARG A 90 23.97 -19.85 5.43
N ASP A 91 22.91 -20.64 5.23
CA ASP A 91 22.99 -22.09 5.36
C ASP A 91 23.86 -22.73 4.28
N GLN A 92 23.89 -22.15 3.07
CA GLN A 92 24.81 -22.54 2.01
C GLN A 92 26.27 -22.33 2.41
N GLN A 93 26.60 -21.17 2.99
CA GLN A 93 27.96 -20.88 3.45
C GLN A 93 28.43 -21.87 4.53
N ARG A 94 27.55 -22.19 5.50
CA ARG A 94 27.82 -23.21 6.53
C ARG A 94 28.04 -24.59 5.91
N LEU A 95 27.24 -24.96 4.91
CA LEU A 95 27.39 -26.24 4.21
C LEU A 95 28.75 -26.34 3.49
N ARG A 96 29.19 -25.27 2.83
CA ARG A 96 30.52 -25.21 2.19
C ARG A 96 31.66 -25.39 3.21
N GLN A 97 31.57 -24.71 4.36
CA GLN A 97 32.54 -24.87 5.44
C GLN A 97 32.56 -26.30 6.02
N ASN A 98 31.39 -26.93 6.15
CA ASN A 98 31.28 -28.32 6.58
C ASN A 98 31.93 -29.27 5.56
N ILE A 99 31.69 -29.06 4.26
CA ILE A 99 32.34 -29.84 3.19
C ILE A 99 33.86 -29.68 3.27
N GLU A 100 34.37 -28.46 3.38
CA GLU A 100 35.82 -28.18 3.49
C GLU A 100 36.45 -28.90 4.70
N SER A 101 35.74 -28.95 5.82
CA SER A 101 36.19 -29.62 7.04
C SER A 101 36.18 -31.14 6.90
N LEU A 102 35.08 -31.71 6.38
CA LEU A 102 34.93 -33.16 6.19
C LEU A 102 35.83 -33.73 5.11
N ASN A 103 36.15 -32.95 4.08
CA ASN A 103 37.03 -33.39 3.00
C ASN A 103 38.47 -33.69 3.48
N ARG A 104 38.84 -33.22 4.67
CA ARG A 104 40.14 -33.51 5.32
C ARG A 104 40.10 -34.74 6.22
N VAL A 105 38.93 -35.33 6.45
CA VAL A 105 38.73 -36.50 7.32
C VAL A 105 38.61 -37.76 6.48
N SER A 106 39.54 -38.70 6.66
CA SER A 106 39.52 -39.98 5.97
C SER A 106 38.23 -40.77 6.28
N GLY A 107 37.63 -41.37 5.25
CA GLY A 107 36.40 -42.17 5.39
C GLY A 107 35.08 -41.38 5.30
N GLN A 108 35.11 -40.06 5.10
CA GLN A 108 33.91 -39.21 5.03
C GLN A 108 33.45 -38.85 3.60
N GLN A 109 33.94 -39.57 2.59
CA GLN A 109 33.67 -39.25 1.17
C GLN A 109 32.18 -39.27 0.84
N ASP A 110 31.42 -40.21 1.40
CA ASP A 110 29.98 -40.31 1.16
C ASP A 110 29.20 -39.11 1.71
N LEU A 111 29.55 -38.62 2.91
CA LEU A 111 28.93 -37.43 3.49
C LEU A 111 29.25 -36.18 2.67
N VAL A 112 30.50 -36.05 2.18
CA VAL A 112 30.89 -34.94 1.29
C VAL A 112 30.06 -34.96 0.01
N GLN A 113 29.85 -36.12 -0.60
CA GLN A 113 29.00 -36.24 -1.78
C GLN A 113 27.54 -35.87 -1.50
N GLN A 114 26.99 -36.29 -0.35
CA GLN A 114 25.62 -35.91 0.04
C GLN A 114 25.47 -34.40 0.21
N TYR A 115 26.41 -33.75 0.89
CA TYR A 115 26.39 -32.29 1.05
C TYR A 115 26.61 -31.55 -0.27
N ALA A 116 27.42 -32.06 -1.19
CA ALA A 116 27.58 -31.47 -2.52
C ALA A 116 26.26 -31.50 -3.32
N ARG A 117 25.46 -32.58 -3.21
CA ARG A 117 24.12 -32.63 -3.84
C ARG A 117 23.16 -31.61 -3.23
N GLN A 118 23.11 -31.54 -1.91
CA GLN A 118 22.30 -30.51 -1.22
C GLN A 118 22.73 -29.09 -1.59
N LEU A 119 24.03 -28.86 -1.79
CA LEU A 119 24.54 -27.57 -2.23
C LEU A 119 23.97 -27.18 -3.60
N ALA A 120 23.96 -28.09 -4.57
CA ALA A 120 23.41 -27.87 -5.89
C ALA A 120 21.89 -27.58 -5.87
N GLU A 121 21.12 -28.32 -5.08
CA GLU A 121 19.68 -28.08 -4.89
C GLU A 121 19.41 -26.68 -4.32
N ARG A 122 20.21 -26.25 -3.34
CA ARG A 122 20.09 -24.92 -2.74
C ARG A 122 20.50 -23.81 -3.70
N GLU A 123 21.50 -24.03 -4.55
CA GLU A 123 21.89 -23.09 -5.60
C GLU A 123 20.75 -22.88 -6.61
N ALA A 124 20.08 -23.96 -7.02
CA ALA A 124 18.90 -23.88 -7.87
C ALA A 124 17.76 -23.10 -7.19
N ARG A 125 17.52 -23.33 -5.89
CA ARG A 125 16.51 -22.58 -5.13
C ARG A 125 16.85 -21.09 -4.98
N LEU A 126 18.11 -20.74 -4.73
CA LEU A 126 18.56 -19.33 -4.69
C LEU A 126 18.35 -18.63 -6.03
N ALA A 127 18.59 -19.31 -7.15
CA ALA A 127 18.30 -18.77 -8.48
C ALA A 127 16.79 -18.50 -8.65
N GLN A 128 15.94 -19.46 -8.29
CA GLN A 128 14.48 -19.27 -8.32
C GLN A 128 14.01 -18.09 -7.48
N LEU A 129 14.54 -17.92 -6.26
CA LEU A 129 14.20 -16.80 -5.38
C LEU A 129 14.60 -15.45 -5.99
N ARG A 130 15.70 -15.37 -6.73
CA ARG A 130 16.10 -14.15 -7.46
C ARG A 130 15.15 -13.83 -8.60
N ASP A 131 14.76 -14.85 -9.37
CA ASP A 131 13.80 -14.67 -10.47
C ASP A 131 12.43 -14.24 -9.93
N GLN A 132 12.00 -14.84 -8.82
CA GLN A 132 10.78 -14.46 -8.10
C GLN A 132 10.84 -13.01 -7.59
N GLU A 133 11.97 -12.59 -7.01
CA GLU A 133 12.15 -11.20 -6.58
C GLU A 133 12.04 -10.22 -7.74
N ALA A 134 12.68 -10.51 -8.87
CA ALA A 134 12.60 -9.69 -10.07
C ALA A 134 11.15 -9.55 -10.57
N GLY A 135 10.41 -10.66 -10.62
CA GLY A 135 8.99 -10.67 -10.99
C GLY A 135 8.11 -9.87 -10.02
N LEU A 136 8.33 -10.00 -8.72
CA LEU A 136 7.61 -9.24 -7.69
C LEU A 136 7.89 -7.74 -7.79
N ARG A 137 9.14 -7.34 -8.03
CA ARG A 137 9.52 -5.93 -8.22
C ARG A 137 8.89 -5.33 -9.48
N GLN A 138 8.87 -6.07 -10.59
CA GLN A 138 8.17 -5.64 -11.81
C GLN A 138 6.67 -5.47 -11.56
N LYS A 139 6.04 -6.44 -10.87
CA LYS A 139 4.63 -6.36 -10.50
C LYS A 139 4.34 -5.15 -9.62
N LYS A 140 5.20 -4.86 -8.64
CA LYS A 140 5.10 -3.67 -7.78
C LYS A 140 5.14 -2.38 -8.62
N ALA A 141 6.15 -2.23 -9.47
CA ALA A 141 6.29 -1.04 -10.32
C ALA A 141 5.08 -0.83 -11.25
N ALA A 142 4.51 -1.91 -11.79
CA ALA A 142 3.30 -1.84 -12.60
C ALA A 142 2.09 -1.35 -11.79
N LEU A 143 1.89 -1.88 -10.57
CA LEU A 143 0.80 -1.45 -9.67
C LEU A 143 0.97 0.00 -9.21
N GLU A 144 2.20 0.43 -8.93
CA GLU A 144 2.50 1.83 -8.56
C GLU A 144 2.21 2.79 -9.72
N SER A 145 2.55 2.39 -10.95
CA SER A 145 2.21 3.16 -12.16
C SER A 145 0.70 3.25 -12.37
N GLU A 146 -0.02 2.14 -12.20
CA GLU A 146 -1.49 2.11 -12.27
C GLU A 146 -2.14 3.01 -11.20
N LEU A 147 -1.62 2.97 -9.98
CA LEU A 147 -2.06 3.83 -8.88
C LEU A 147 -1.84 5.31 -9.21
N ASN A 148 -0.66 5.68 -9.69
CA ASN A 148 -0.35 7.06 -10.06
C ASN A 148 -1.26 7.56 -11.18
N ALA A 149 -1.47 6.75 -12.22
CA ALA A 149 -2.37 7.09 -13.32
C ALA A 149 -3.83 7.24 -12.87
N LEU A 150 -4.26 6.49 -11.85
CA LEU A 150 -5.60 6.62 -11.28
C LEU A 150 -5.69 7.92 -10.46
N ILE A 151 -4.69 8.22 -9.63
CA ILE A 151 -4.63 9.46 -8.84
C ILE A 151 -4.65 10.71 -9.74
N GLU A 152 -3.90 10.72 -10.83
CA GLU A 152 -3.87 11.83 -11.79
C GLU A 152 -5.22 12.10 -12.48
N LYS A 153 -6.08 11.08 -12.59
CA LYS A 153 -7.40 11.17 -13.22
C LYS A 153 -8.52 11.52 -12.24
N ILE A 154 -8.21 11.67 -10.95
CA ILE A 154 -9.19 12.08 -9.96
C ILE A 154 -9.40 13.58 -10.12
N GLU A 155 -10.47 13.93 -10.81
CA GLU A 155 -11.02 15.27 -10.81
C GLU A 155 -12.06 15.34 -9.68
N PHE A 156 -11.91 16.32 -8.78
CA PHE A 156 -12.87 16.64 -7.72
C PHE A 156 -13.74 17.82 -8.16
#